data_AF-A0AA49GKM4-F1
#
_entry.id   AF-A0AA49GKM4-F1
#
_cell.length_a   1.000
_cell.length_b   1.000
_cell.length_c   1.000
_cell.angle_alpha   90.00
_cell.angle_beta   90.00
_cell.angle_gamma   90.00
#
_symmetry.space_group_name_H-M   'P 1'
#
loop_
_entity.id
_entity.type
_entity.pdbx_description
1 polymer ?
#
loop_
_entity_poly.entity_id
_entity_poly.type
_entity_poly.pdbx_seq_one_letter_code
_entity_poly.pdbx_strand_id
1 'polypeptide(L)'
;MKKYALLSLYLLLRFHASAQTPIILDADTGNEMDDLYAIVSAILSDSLEVKALTSAHFNNPQLLTDSMWNNYPTENINTVQLSQDENLKLLSSLNQTSIPHPLGANRMVGYAWGYYPGAPIPHSAATDYMIDQAQKASPKDKLTIVSLGAATNVAAAILTDTTIARNIRLYMLSMQYDLEKKAWNKNEFNVRNDLNALDLVLNHPELEVYIIPASIAGQLVFQRTSTIEKLRAIDTETTRILARRWDEVHAGDNWNMWDLALIEAIINPELATLEEGSTPPENTPRTINIYTHINAPKMEAAFWERLSQTAN
;
A
#
# COMPACT_ATOMS: atom_id res chain seq x y z
N MET A 1 38.60 37.73 -45.93
CA MET A 1 37.24 37.64 -45.37
C MET A 1 36.90 36.16 -45.17
N LYS A 2 37.18 35.62 -43.97
CA LYS A 2 36.83 34.23 -43.61
C LYS A 2 35.49 34.30 -42.86
N LYS A 3 34.42 33.74 -43.44
CA LYS A 3 33.12 33.61 -42.78
C LYS A 3 33.15 32.37 -41.89
N TYR A 4 33.06 32.58 -40.59
CA TYR A 4 32.79 31.52 -39.61
C TYR A 4 31.32 31.10 -39.75
N ALA A 5 31.09 29.82 -40.05
CA ALA A 5 29.78 29.21 -39.94
C ALA A 5 29.55 28.83 -38.48
N LEU A 6 28.67 29.56 -37.79
CA LEU A 6 28.12 29.12 -36.50
C LEU A 6 27.19 27.94 -36.79
N LEU A 7 27.58 26.74 -36.36
CA LEU A 7 26.70 25.59 -36.29
C LEU A 7 26.05 25.60 -34.90
N SER A 8 24.86 26.17 -34.80
CA SER A 8 24.03 26.14 -33.59
C SER A 8 23.44 24.73 -33.43
N LEU A 9 24.09 23.88 -32.64
CA LEU A 9 23.56 22.58 -32.25
C LEU A 9 22.43 22.81 -31.24
N TYR A 10 21.19 22.83 -31.71
CA TYR A 10 20.01 22.79 -30.85
C TYR A 10 19.96 21.41 -30.16
N LEU A 11 20.34 21.37 -28.90
CA LEU A 11 20.07 20.25 -28.01
C LEU A 11 18.56 20.23 -27.75
N LEU A 12 17.82 19.40 -28.48
CA LEU A 12 16.45 19.06 -28.14
C LEU A 12 16.48 18.20 -26.86
N LEU A 13 16.40 18.86 -25.71
CA LEU A 13 16.03 18.22 -24.44
C LEU A 13 14.63 17.64 -24.64
N ARG A 14 14.57 16.34 -24.95
CA ARG A 14 13.33 15.58 -24.84
C ARG A 14 13.04 15.43 -23.35
N PHE A 15 12.20 16.32 -22.82
CA PHE A 15 11.44 16.03 -21.62
C PHE A 15 10.57 14.80 -21.92
N HIS A 16 11.07 13.61 -21.59
CA HIS A 16 10.17 12.50 -21.36
C HIS A 16 9.54 12.80 -20.01
N ALA A 17 8.31 13.31 -20.02
CA ALA A 17 7.44 13.08 -18.88
C ALA A 17 7.42 11.56 -18.70
N SER A 18 8.02 11.06 -17.62
CA SER A 18 7.93 9.64 -17.30
C SER A 18 6.45 9.31 -17.21
N ALA A 19 5.97 8.33 -17.98
CA ALA A 19 4.58 7.92 -17.86
C ALA A 19 4.34 7.43 -16.43
N GLN A 20 3.25 7.87 -15.80
CA GLN A 20 2.85 7.39 -14.48
C GLN A 20 2.62 5.88 -14.53
N THR A 21 2.99 5.20 -13.44
CA THR A 21 2.71 3.77 -13.26
C THR A 21 1.28 3.62 -12.73
N PRO A 22 0.35 2.98 -13.46
CA PRO A 22 -1.01 2.77 -13.00
C PRO A 22 -1.04 1.74 -11.87
N ILE A 23 -1.69 2.07 -10.76
CA ILE A 23 -1.81 1.20 -9.59
C ILE A 23 -3.23 1.10 -9.07
N ILE A 24 -3.56 -0.03 -8.44
CA ILE A 24 -4.67 -0.16 -7.49
C ILE A 24 -4.07 -0.12 -6.08
N LEU A 25 -4.58 0.77 -5.23
CA LEU A 25 -4.26 0.79 -3.80
C LEU A 25 -5.33 -0.01 -3.04
N ASP A 26 -4.92 -0.95 -2.20
CA ASP A 26 -5.80 -1.72 -1.31
C ASP A 26 -5.39 -1.48 0.14
N ALA A 27 -6.22 -0.78 0.90
CA ALA A 27 -5.80 -0.19 2.17
C ALA A 27 -6.83 -0.38 3.28
N ASP A 28 -6.38 -0.73 4.48
CA ASP A 28 -7.21 -0.85 5.67
C ASP A 28 -7.27 0.48 6.43
N THR A 29 -7.50 1.58 5.71
CA THR A 29 -7.42 3.00 6.12
C THR A 29 -8.22 3.38 7.37
N GLY A 30 -9.15 2.53 7.80
CA GLY A 30 -9.86 2.68 9.07
C GLY A 30 -9.06 2.23 10.29
N ASN A 31 -7.96 1.51 10.09
CA ASN A 31 -7.16 0.87 11.12
C ASN A 31 -6.13 1.83 11.74
N GLU A 32 -5.18 2.30 10.93
CA GLU A 32 -4.00 3.03 11.41
C GLU A 32 -3.93 4.44 10.80
N MET A 33 -2.81 5.11 11.00
CA MET A 33 -2.61 6.49 10.55
C MET A 33 -1.84 6.59 9.24
N ASP A 34 -0.92 5.66 9.00
CA ASP A 34 0.05 5.71 7.91
C ASP A 34 -0.53 5.36 6.55
N ASP A 35 -1.62 4.57 6.46
CA ASP A 35 -2.42 4.43 5.24
C ASP A 35 -2.79 5.81 4.65
N LEU A 36 -3.23 6.75 5.50
CA LEU A 36 -3.71 8.05 5.02
C LEU A 36 -2.56 8.83 4.38
N TYR A 37 -1.38 8.77 5.00
CA TYR A 37 -0.18 9.40 4.48
C TYR A 37 0.28 8.73 3.18
N ALA A 38 0.22 7.40 3.11
CA ALA A 38 0.55 6.60 1.94
C ALA A 38 -0.39 6.92 0.75
N ILE A 39 -1.70 6.98 0.98
CA ILE A 39 -2.71 7.31 -0.02
C ILE A 39 -2.51 8.74 -0.54
N VAL A 40 -2.34 9.71 0.35
CA VAL A 40 -2.06 11.10 -0.03
C VAL A 40 -0.77 11.18 -0.85
N SER A 41 0.28 10.51 -0.39
CA SER A 41 1.57 10.42 -1.07
C SER A 41 1.45 9.87 -2.49
N ALA A 42 0.68 8.79 -2.67
CA ALA A 42 0.47 8.13 -3.96
C ALA A 42 -0.37 8.98 -4.92
N ILE A 43 -1.46 9.59 -4.42
CA ILE A 43 -2.35 10.44 -5.24
C ILE A 43 -1.63 11.70 -5.73
N LEU A 44 -0.79 12.30 -4.90
CA LEU A 44 -0.05 13.52 -5.25
C LEU A 44 1.20 13.25 -6.10
N SER A 45 1.50 12.00 -6.41
CA SER A 45 2.74 11.62 -7.09
C SER A 45 2.63 11.78 -8.61
N ASP A 46 3.65 12.41 -9.21
CA ASP A 46 3.80 12.43 -10.67
C ASP A 46 4.32 11.10 -11.24
N SER A 47 4.72 10.14 -10.38
CA SER A 47 5.22 8.81 -10.78
C SER A 47 4.13 7.74 -10.79
N LEU A 48 3.02 7.95 -10.08
CA LEU A 48 1.94 6.97 -9.92
C LEU A 48 0.62 7.51 -10.44
N GLU A 49 -0.18 6.65 -11.07
CA GLU A 49 -1.57 6.93 -11.41
C GLU A 49 -2.47 6.00 -10.60
N VAL A 50 -3.14 6.53 -9.57
CA VAL A 50 -4.06 5.74 -8.74
C VAL A 50 -5.34 5.47 -9.53
N LYS A 51 -5.47 4.26 -10.09
CA LYS A 51 -6.61 3.82 -10.89
C LYS A 51 -7.81 3.36 -10.06
N ALA A 52 -7.56 2.94 -8.82
CA ALA A 52 -8.59 2.65 -7.83
C ALA A 52 -8.01 2.66 -6.41
N LEU A 53 -8.89 2.92 -5.43
CA LEU A 53 -8.60 2.84 -4.01
C LEU A 53 -9.62 1.92 -3.33
N THR A 54 -9.25 0.67 -3.10
CA THR A 54 -10.09 -0.37 -2.50
C THR A 54 -9.89 -0.45 -0.99
N SER A 55 -10.93 -0.85 -0.26
CA SER A 55 -10.88 -0.97 1.19
C SER A 55 -10.49 -2.39 1.62
N ALA A 56 -9.48 -2.53 2.47
CA ALA A 56 -9.16 -3.77 3.16
C ALA A 56 -9.76 -3.79 4.58
N HIS A 57 -9.95 -5.00 5.12
CA HIS A 57 -10.45 -5.18 6.49
C HIS A 57 -9.29 -5.30 7.49
N PHE A 58 -9.58 -5.04 8.76
CA PHE A 58 -8.67 -5.27 9.89
C PHE A 58 -9.33 -6.11 11.00
N ASN A 59 -10.11 -7.12 10.59
CA ASN A 59 -10.86 -8.05 11.45
C ASN A 59 -9.97 -9.00 12.28
N ASN A 60 -9.26 -8.46 13.25
CA ASN A 60 -8.40 -9.23 14.13
C ASN A 60 -9.16 -9.71 15.39
N PRO A 61 -8.68 -10.78 16.08
CA PRO A 61 -9.37 -11.33 17.25
C PRO A 61 -9.55 -10.37 18.43
N GLN A 62 -8.73 -9.32 18.55
CA GLN A 62 -8.81 -8.35 19.65
C GLN A 62 -10.13 -7.54 19.59
N LEU A 63 -10.71 -7.39 18.40
CA LEU A 63 -12.02 -6.76 18.22
C LEU A 63 -13.16 -7.51 18.92
N LEU A 64 -12.96 -8.78 19.29
CA LEU A 64 -13.97 -9.55 20.03
C LEU A 64 -13.86 -9.40 21.55
N THR A 65 -12.71 -8.94 22.05
CA THR A 65 -12.41 -8.88 23.48
C THR A 65 -12.40 -7.48 24.04
N ASP A 66 -11.93 -6.52 23.24
CA ASP A 66 -11.80 -5.13 23.65
C ASP A 66 -13.09 -4.41 23.31
N SER A 67 -13.54 -3.47 24.15
CA SER A 67 -14.77 -2.70 23.88
C SER A 67 -14.56 -1.57 22.85
N MET A 68 -13.30 -1.20 22.62
CA MET A 68 -12.88 -0.14 21.73
C MET A 68 -11.66 -0.59 20.93
N TRP A 69 -11.64 -0.27 19.65
CA TRP A 69 -10.46 -0.32 18.79
C TRP A 69 -10.20 1.09 18.28
N ASN A 70 -9.09 1.70 18.69
CA ASN A 70 -8.93 3.15 18.59
C ASN A 70 -10.14 3.85 19.24
N ASN A 71 -10.76 4.80 18.52
CA ASN A 71 -12.02 5.44 18.92
C ASN A 71 -13.29 4.75 18.39
N TYR A 72 -13.20 3.54 17.83
CA TYR A 72 -14.35 2.79 17.35
C TYR A 72 -14.88 1.81 18.40
N PRO A 73 -16.18 1.80 18.70
CA PRO A 73 -16.79 0.69 19.42
C PRO A 73 -16.62 -0.60 18.62
N THR A 74 -16.20 -1.66 19.29
CA THR A 74 -16.01 -2.97 18.65
C THR A 74 -17.31 -3.76 18.53
N GLU A 75 -18.35 -3.38 19.29
CA GLU A 75 -19.67 -3.98 19.19
C GLU A 75 -20.24 -3.81 17.78
N ASN A 76 -20.42 -4.93 17.06
CA ASN A 76 -20.87 -4.96 15.66
C ASN A 76 -19.98 -4.15 14.70
N ILE A 77 -18.69 -3.99 15.00
CA ILE A 77 -17.75 -3.26 14.15
C ILE A 77 -17.68 -3.86 12.74
N ASN A 78 -17.75 -2.98 11.74
CA ASN A 78 -17.55 -3.34 10.34
C ASN A 78 -16.28 -2.66 9.82
N THR A 79 -15.14 -3.32 10.00
CA THR A 79 -13.81 -2.73 9.76
C THR A 79 -13.59 -2.32 8.31
N VAL A 80 -14.06 -3.11 7.34
CA VAL A 80 -13.93 -2.76 5.92
C VAL A 80 -14.76 -1.52 5.56
N GLN A 81 -15.92 -1.31 6.21
CA GLN A 81 -16.69 -0.08 6.04
C GLN A 81 -15.99 1.12 6.65
N LEU A 82 -15.33 0.97 7.80
CA LEU A 82 -14.50 2.02 8.38
C LEU A 82 -13.37 2.43 7.41
N SER A 83 -12.68 1.45 6.81
CA SER A 83 -11.68 1.73 5.76
C SER A 83 -12.28 2.43 4.55
N GLN A 84 -13.46 1.99 4.09
CA GLN A 84 -14.15 2.62 2.97
C GLN A 84 -14.55 4.08 3.25
N ASP A 85 -15.05 4.36 4.45
CA ASP A 85 -15.46 5.71 4.85
C ASP A 85 -14.26 6.66 4.89
N GLU A 86 -13.11 6.18 5.35
CA GLU A 86 -11.87 6.96 5.40
C GLU A 86 -11.27 7.18 4.00
N ASN A 87 -11.34 6.18 3.11
CA ASN A 87 -11.01 6.33 1.70
C ASN A 87 -11.85 7.43 1.04
N LEU A 88 -13.17 7.42 1.27
CA LEU A 88 -14.10 8.43 0.74
C LEU A 88 -13.77 9.84 1.26
N LYS A 89 -13.48 9.97 2.56
CA LYS A 89 -13.10 11.26 3.17
C LYS A 89 -11.82 11.82 2.54
N LEU A 90 -10.78 11.00 2.36
CA LEU A 90 -9.53 11.42 1.73
C LEU A 90 -9.69 11.78 0.26
N LEU A 91 -10.37 10.93 -0.53
CA LEU A 91 -10.63 11.22 -1.94
C LEU A 91 -11.42 12.53 -2.10
N SER A 92 -12.38 12.80 -1.22
CA SER A 92 -13.11 14.06 -1.21
C SER A 92 -12.21 15.25 -0.89
N SER A 93 -11.33 15.15 0.12
CA SER A 93 -10.44 16.26 0.51
C SER A 93 -9.38 16.57 -0.55
N LEU A 94 -9.03 15.58 -1.36
CA LEU A 94 -8.09 15.69 -2.49
C LEU A 94 -8.76 16.07 -3.82
N ASN A 95 -10.09 16.22 -3.86
CA ASN A 95 -10.87 16.41 -5.10
C ASN A 95 -10.68 15.28 -6.13
N GLN A 96 -10.50 14.04 -5.65
CA GLN A 96 -10.24 12.84 -6.46
C GLN A 96 -11.40 11.84 -6.40
N THR A 97 -12.64 12.31 -6.22
CA THR A 97 -13.82 11.45 -6.09
C THR A 97 -14.17 10.65 -7.36
N SER A 98 -13.52 10.94 -8.50
CA SER A 98 -13.63 10.17 -9.72
C SER A 98 -12.83 8.87 -9.71
N ILE A 99 -11.86 8.72 -8.80
CA ILE A 99 -11.12 7.46 -8.62
C ILE A 99 -12.10 6.39 -8.12
N PRO A 100 -12.26 5.26 -8.83
CA PRO A 100 -13.05 4.13 -8.36
C PRO A 100 -12.61 3.65 -6.98
N HIS A 101 -13.56 3.41 -6.09
CA HIS A 101 -13.28 2.99 -4.71
C HIS A 101 -14.23 1.86 -4.25
N PRO A 102 -14.21 0.69 -4.93
CA PRO A 102 -15.12 -0.39 -4.61
C PRO A 102 -14.83 -0.99 -3.23
N LEU A 103 -15.91 -1.30 -2.51
CA LEU A 103 -15.86 -1.93 -1.18
C LEU A 103 -15.23 -3.32 -1.28
N GLY A 104 -14.28 -3.59 -0.40
CA GLY A 104 -13.56 -4.85 -0.32
C GLY A 104 -14.21 -5.94 0.53
N ALA A 105 -13.52 -7.07 0.63
CA ALA A 105 -13.95 -8.22 1.38
C ALA A 105 -14.05 -7.88 2.88
N ASN A 106 -15.13 -8.31 3.52
CA ASN A 106 -15.38 -8.02 4.93
C ASN A 106 -14.89 -9.11 5.88
N ARG A 107 -14.10 -10.08 5.41
CA ARG A 107 -13.56 -11.20 6.19
C ARG A 107 -12.42 -11.86 5.44
N MET A 108 -11.57 -12.57 6.19
CA MET A 108 -10.44 -13.33 5.64
C MET A 108 -10.87 -14.43 4.66
N VAL A 109 -9.91 -14.88 3.85
CA VAL A 109 -10.04 -16.10 3.05
C VAL A 109 -10.04 -17.33 3.95
N GLY A 110 -10.92 -18.30 3.70
CA GLY A 110 -10.97 -19.54 4.47
C GLY A 110 -11.42 -19.38 5.92
N TYR A 111 -10.73 -20.05 6.84
CA TYR A 111 -11.05 -20.08 8.28
C TYR A 111 -9.81 -19.80 9.14
N ALA A 112 -10.03 -19.58 10.45
CA ALA A 112 -8.95 -19.29 11.40
C ALA A 112 -7.93 -20.43 11.54
N TRP A 113 -8.30 -21.65 11.14
CA TRP A 113 -7.42 -22.83 11.15
C TRP A 113 -6.82 -23.16 9.78
N GLY A 114 -7.06 -22.35 8.75
CA GLY A 114 -6.45 -22.53 7.44
C GLY A 114 -7.42 -22.40 6.26
N TYR A 115 -6.83 -22.39 5.06
CA TYR A 115 -7.51 -22.56 3.78
C TYR A 115 -7.31 -23.98 3.22
N TYR A 116 -8.33 -24.51 2.54
CA TYR A 116 -8.28 -25.76 1.78
C TYR A 116 -9.12 -25.60 0.50
N PRO A 117 -8.88 -26.40 -0.56
CA PRO A 117 -9.72 -26.34 -1.77
C PRO A 117 -11.21 -26.50 -1.43
N GLY A 118 -12.03 -25.50 -1.79
CA GLY A 118 -13.46 -25.43 -1.48
C GLY A 118 -13.82 -24.69 -0.19
N ALA A 119 -12.83 -24.21 0.58
CA ALA A 119 -13.07 -23.29 1.68
C ALA A 119 -13.64 -21.95 1.16
N PRO A 120 -14.39 -21.20 1.98
CA PRO A 120 -15.02 -19.96 1.54
C PRO A 120 -14.03 -18.93 1.01
N ILE A 121 -14.38 -18.36 -0.14
CA ILE A 121 -13.70 -17.20 -0.72
C ILE A 121 -14.64 -16.00 -0.50
N PRO A 122 -14.21 -14.94 0.21
CA PRO A 122 -15.03 -13.74 0.33
C PRO A 122 -15.13 -13.04 -1.03
N HIS A 123 -16.34 -12.66 -1.41
CA HIS A 123 -16.61 -11.91 -2.63
C HIS A 123 -16.91 -10.45 -2.27
N SER A 124 -16.42 -9.51 -3.07
CA SER A 124 -16.64 -8.09 -2.90
C SER A 124 -16.58 -7.33 -4.23
N ALA A 125 -16.99 -6.06 -4.23
CA ALA A 125 -16.85 -5.22 -5.42
C ALA A 125 -15.37 -4.98 -5.76
N ALA A 126 -14.48 -4.94 -4.75
CA ALA A 126 -13.04 -4.83 -4.98
C ALA A 126 -12.48 -6.07 -5.66
N THR A 127 -12.89 -7.28 -5.25
CA THR A 127 -12.43 -8.51 -5.91
C THR A 127 -12.88 -8.57 -7.36
N ASP A 128 -14.13 -8.21 -7.65
CA ASP A 128 -14.65 -8.17 -9.02
C ASP A 128 -13.90 -7.17 -9.88
N TYR A 129 -13.62 -5.98 -9.32
CA TYR A 129 -12.85 -4.96 -10.00
C TYR A 129 -11.41 -5.43 -10.30
N MET A 130 -10.73 -6.04 -9.33
CA MET A 130 -9.38 -6.58 -9.53
C MET A 130 -9.35 -7.68 -10.59
N ILE A 131 -10.35 -8.57 -10.63
CA ILE A 131 -10.47 -9.62 -11.66
C ILE A 131 -10.63 -8.98 -13.04
N ASP A 132 -11.58 -8.07 -13.20
CA ASP A 132 -11.85 -7.37 -14.47
C ASP A 132 -10.61 -6.61 -14.99
N GLN A 133 -9.89 -5.90 -14.11
CA GLN A 133 -8.67 -5.21 -14.49
C GLN A 133 -7.53 -6.16 -14.83
N ALA A 134 -7.37 -7.26 -14.07
CA ALA A 134 -6.32 -8.24 -14.33
C ALA A 134 -6.55 -9.05 -15.61
N GLN A 135 -7.82 -9.26 -16.02
CA GLN A 135 -8.17 -9.85 -17.31
C GLN A 135 -7.85 -8.94 -18.51
N LYS A 136 -7.82 -7.61 -18.29
CA LYS A 136 -7.42 -6.62 -19.31
C LYS A 136 -5.90 -6.44 -19.38
N ALA A 137 -5.19 -6.79 -18.31
CA ALA A 137 -3.73 -6.77 -18.24
C ALA A 137 -3.11 -8.00 -18.94
N SER A 138 -1.77 -8.04 -18.98
CA SER A 138 -1.03 -9.14 -19.59
C SER A 138 0.26 -9.44 -18.82
N PRO A 139 0.93 -10.58 -19.06
CA PRO A 139 2.21 -10.88 -18.40
C PRO A 139 3.34 -9.88 -18.73
N LYS A 140 3.21 -9.13 -19.84
CA LYS A 140 4.18 -8.09 -20.25
C LYS A 140 3.83 -6.69 -19.73
N ASP A 141 2.56 -6.48 -19.43
CA ASP A 141 1.98 -5.21 -18.97
C ASP A 141 0.99 -5.55 -17.85
N LYS A 142 1.56 -5.76 -16.66
CA LYS A 142 0.87 -6.31 -15.51
C LYS A 142 0.06 -5.23 -14.80
N LEU A 143 -1.10 -5.62 -14.28
CA LEU A 143 -1.82 -4.84 -13.29
C LEU A 143 -0.96 -4.73 -12.03
N THR A 144 -0.62 -3.51 -11.63
CA THR A 144 0.11 -3.28 -10.37
C THR A 144 -0.90 -3.05 -9.25
N ILE A 145 -0.81 -3.86 -8.20
CA ILE A 145 -1.61 -3.74 -6.99
C ILE A 145 -0.64 -3.48 -5.83
N VAL A 146 -0.97 -2.51 -4.97
CA VAL A 146 -0.23 -2.19 -3.75
C VAL A 146 -1.16 -2.43 -2.56
N SER A 147 -0.87 -3.48 -1.79
CA SER A 147 -1.62 -3.88 -0.60
C SER A 147 -0.95 -3.26 0.64
N LEU A 148 -1.63 -2.27 1.23
CA LEU A 148 -1.26 -1.64 2.49
C LEU A 148 -1.87 -2.39 3.68
N GLY A 149 -3.02 -3.03 3.49
CA GLY A 149 -3.63 -3.93 4.47
C GLY A 149 -3.44 -5.42 4.19
N ALA A 150 -4.27 -6.24 4.83
CA ALA A 150 -4.35 -7.68 4.58
C ALA A 150 -4.63 -7.98 3.09
N ALA A 151 -3.88 -8.94 2.52
CA ALA A 151 -3.93 -9.28 1.09
C ALA A 151 -5.21 -10.04 0.65
N THR A 152 -6.28 -9.97 1.45
CA THR A 152 -7.53 -10.73 1.28
C THR A 152 -8.17 -10.48 -0.08
N ASN A 153 -8.28 -9.22 -0.52
CA ASN A 153 -8.89 -8.87 -1.81
C ASN A 153 -8.09 -9.49 -2.98
N VAL A 154 -6.76 -9.40 -2.95
CA VAL A 154 -5.90 -9.95 -4.00
C VAL A 154 -5.95 -11.48 -4.02
N ALA A 155 -5.86 -12.12 -2.86
CA ALA A 155 -5.95 -13.57 -2.74
C ALA A 155 -7.32 -14.10 -3.19
N ALA A 156 -8.41 -13.42 -2.81
CA ALA A 156 -9.76 -13.80 -3.22
C ALA A 156 -9.97 -13.63 -4.73
N ALA A 157 -9.45 -12.57 -5.34
CA ALA A 157 -9.48 -12.38 -6.80
C ALA A 157 -8.76 -13.52 -7.53
N ILE A 158 -7.54 -13.86 -7.10
CA ILE A 158 -6.74 -14.95 -7.69
C ILE A 158 -7.40 -16.31 -7.47
N LEU A 159 -7.98 -16.57 -6.31
CA LEU A 159 -8.70 -17.82 -6.07
C LEU A 159 -9.96 -17.97 -6.92
N THR A 160 -10.63 -16.84 -7.24
CA THR A 160 -11.84 -16.83 -8.06
C THR A 160 -11.52 -17.06 -9.54
N ASP A 161 -10.44 -16.45 -10.05
CA ASP A 161 -9.91 -16.71 -11.39
C ASP A 161 -8.38 -16.87 -11.34
N THR A 162 -7.93 -18.12 -11.24
CA THR A 162 -6.50 -18.44 -11.10
C THR A 162 -5.67 -18.05 -12.32
N THR A 163 -6.30 -17.81 -13.47
CA THR A 163 -5.58 -17.48 -14.71
C THR A 163 -5.04 -16.06 -14.74
N ILE A 164 -5.50 -15.19 -13.83
CA ILE A 164 -5.13 -13.76 -13.77
C ILE A 164 -3.81 -13.52 -13.02
N ALA A 165 -3.33 -14.45 -12.19
CA ALA A 165 -2.18 -14.20 -11.33
C ALA A 165 -0.91 -13.81 -12.11
N ARG A 166 -0.70 -14.40 -13.29
CA ARG A 166 0.39 -14.03 -14.22
C ARG A 166 0.30 -12.61 -14.77
N ASN A 167 -0.87 -11.98 -14.69
CA ASN A 167 -1.10 -10.60 -15.12
C ASN A 167 -0.96 -9.60 -13.96
N ILE A 168 -0.65 -10.04 -12.74
CA ILE A 168 -0.56 -9.19 -11.56
C ILE A 168 0.90 -9.02 -11.12
N ARG A 169 1.24 -7.80 -10.71
CA ARG A 169 2.38 -7.45 -9.87
C ARG A 169 1.84 -6.94 -8.53
N LEU A 170 2.20 -7.60 -7.45
CA LEU A 170 1.77 -7.25 -6.09
C LEU A 170 2.93 -6.64 -5.31
N TYR A 171 2.76 -5.41 -4.84
CA TYR A 171 3.57 -4.82 -3.77
C TYR A 171 2.81 -4.93 -2.46
N MET A 172 3.48 -5.28 -1.37
CA MET A 172 2.82 -5.39 -0.07
C MET A 172 3.72 -5.02 1.11
N LEU A 173 3.14 -4.33 2.10
CA LEU A 173 3.67 -4.27 3.45
C LEU A 173 3.29 -5.56 4.15
N SER A 174 4.29 -6.39 4.49
CA SER A 174 3.99 -7.72 5.03
C SER A 174 5.18 -8.33 5.74
N MET A 175 4.91 -9.17 6.75
CA MET A 175 5.90 -9.94 7.51
C MET A 175 7.02 -9.08 8.13
N GLN A 176 7.90 -9.72 8.90
CA GLN A 176 9.19 -9.17 9.28
C GLN A 176 10.29 -10.00 8.63
N TYR A 177 11.45 -9.36 8.43
CA TYR A 177 12.61 -10.01 7.85
C TYR A 177 13.87 -9.68 8.66
N ASP A 178 14.57 -10.73 9.10
CA ASP A 178 15.90 -10.65 9.69
C ASP A 178 16.94 -10.77 8.56
N LEU A 179 17.60 -9.66 8.24
CA LEU A 179 18.57 -9.58 7.14
C LEU A 179 19.81 -10.46 7.38
N GLU A 180 20.26 -10.58 8.62
CA GLU A 180 21.47 -11.34 8.96
C GLU A 180 21.22 -12.85 8.84
N LYS A 181 20.08 -13.31 9.40
CA LYS A 181 19.69 -14.72 9.38
C LYS A 181 18.98 -15.13 8.10
N LYS A 182 18.60 -14.15 7.26
CA LYS A 182 17.73 -14.33 6.08
C LYS A 182 16.45 -15.07 6.44
N ALA A 183 15.86 -14.71 7.58
CA ALA A 183 14.73 -15.42 8.18
C ALA A 183 13.48 -14.56 8.18
N TRP A 184 12.37 -15.16 7.71
CA TRP A 184 11.05 -14.56 7.75
C TRP A 184 10.38 -14.77 9.10
N ASN A 185 9.57 -13.80 9.50
CA ASN A 185 8.68 -13.92 10.64
C ASN A 185 7.30 -13.36 10.27
N LYS A 186 6.29 -14.22 10.26
CA LYS A 186 4.90 -13.88 9.91
C LYS A 186 4.12 -13.18 11.02
N ASN A 187 4.76 -12.91 12.17
CA ASN A 187 4.15 -12.14 13.26
C ASN A 187 4.11 -10.64 12.93
N GLU A 188 3.13 -10.26 12.11
CA GLU A 188 2.91 -8.90 11.62
C GLU A 188 1.37 -8.68 11.50
N PHE A 189 0.90 -7.43 11.67
CA PHE A 189 -0.51 -7.11 11.80
C PHE A 189 -1.34 -7.50 10.57
N ASN A 190 -0.95 -7.10 9.37
CA ASN A 190 -1.66 -7.43 8.13
C ASN A 190 -1.71 -8.94 7.89
N VAL A 191 -0.61 -9.62 8.17
CA VAL A 191 -0.54 -11.09 8.10
C VAL A 191 -1.44 -11.76 9.12
N ARG A 192 -1.58 -11.21 10.33
CA ARG A 192 -2.49 -11.75 11.36
C ARG A 192 -3.97 -11.58 11.02
N ASN A 193 -4.29 -10.55 10.24
CA ASN A 193 -5.65 -10.32 9.77
C ASN A 193 -6.06 -11.32 8.68
N ASP A 194 -5.13 -11.79 7.85
CA ASP A 194 -5.38 -12.88 6.90
C ASP A 194 -4.11 -13.65 6.52
N LEU A 195 -3.72 -14.60 7.38
CA LEU A 195 -2.57 -15.47 7.13
C LEU A 195 -2.81 -16.40 5.91
N ASN A 196 -4.06 -16.78 5.67
CA ASN A 196 -4.42 -17.62 4.54
C ASN A 196 -4.16 -16.87 3.22
N ALA A 197 -4.56 -15.60 3.14
CA ALA A 197 -4.28 -14.77 1.97
C ALA A 197 -2.78 -14.62 1.72
N LEU A 198 -1.97 -14.38 2.76
CA LEU A 198 -0.51 -14.34 2.63
C LEU A 198 0.02 -15.65 2.03
N ASP A 199 -0.37 -16.80 2.60
CA ASP A 199 0.12 -18.09 2.14
C ASP A 199 -0.28 -18.35 0.67
N LEU A 200 -1.49 -17.96 0.28
CA LEU A 200 -1.97 -18.08 -1.08
C LEU A 200 -1.16 -17.24 -2.08
N VAL A 201 -0.88 -15.97 -1.76
CA VAL A 201 -0.09 -15.11 -2.67
C VAL A 201 1.36 -15.57 -2.76
N LEU A 202 1.98 -16.00 -1.64
CA LEU A 202 3.35 -16.52 -1.64
C LEU A 202 3.46 -17.85 -2.39
N ASN A 203 2.43 -18.69 -2.32
CA ASN A 203 2.41 -20.00 -2.96
C ASN A 203 2.09 -19.96 -4.46
N HIS A 204 1.57 -18.86 -5.00
CA HIS A 204 1.12 -18.82 -6.40
C HIS A 204 2.29 -18.57 -7.37
N PRO A 205 2.79 -19.57 -8.14
CA PRO A 205 4.08 -19.49 -8.84
C PRO A 205 4.17 -18.43 -9.95
N GLU A 206 3.04 -18.03 -10.53
CA GLU A 206 3.00 -17.03 -11.61
C GLU A 206 2.79 -15.59 -11.11
N LEU A 207 2.50 -15.38 -9.82
CA LEU A 207 2.31 -14.04 -9.26
C LEU A 207 3.65 -13.37 -9.03
N GLU A 208 3.84 -12.14 -9.50
CA GLU A 208 5.04 -11.35 -9.22
C GLU A 208 4.85 -10.59 -7.90
N VAL A 209 5.74 -10.80 -6.92
CA VAL A 209 5.58 -10.29 -5.56
C VAL A 209 6.78 -9.45 -5.14
N TYR A 210 6.50 -8.28 -4.56
CA TYR A 210 7.42 -7.35 -3.93
C TYR A 210 6.96 -7.13 -2.50
N ILE A 211 7.85 -7.35 -1.53
CA ILE A 211 7.54 -7.20 -0.12
C ILE A 211 8.44 -6.14 0.46
N ILE A 212 7.86 -5.13 1.11
CA ILE A 212 8.59 -4.38 2.13
C ILE A 212 8.30 -5.03 3.49
N PRO A 213 9.31 -5.62 4.15
CA PRO A 213 9.11 -6.16 5.49
C PRO A 213 8.77 -5.04 6.47
N ALA A 214 7.87 -5.30 7.41
CA ALA A 214 7.53 -4.35 8.48
C ALA A 214 8.75 -3.95 9.32
N SER A 215 9.77 -4.81 9.44
CA SER A 215 11.06 -4.49 10.08
C SER A 215 11.89 -3.46 9.30
N ILE A 216 11.67 -3.31 7.99
CA ILE A 216 12.32 -2.32 7.13
C ILE A 216 11.46 -1.06 7.05
N ALA A 217 10.17 -1.21 6.74
CA ALA A 217 9.22 -0.11 6.66
C ALA A 217 9.14 0.70 7.97
N GLY A 218 9.22 0.02 9.12
CA GLY A 218 9.16 0.65 10.44
C GLY A 218 10.36 1.55 10.79
N GLN A 219 11.34 1.69 9.90
CA GLN A 219 12.43 2.65 10.05
C GLN A 219 12.02 4.07 9.66
N LEU A 220 10.93 4.24 8.90
CA LEU A 220 10.34 5.55 8.63
C LEU A 220 9.47 5.94 9.81
N VAL A 221 9.90 6.93 10.59
CA VAL A 221 9.21 7.35 11.83
C VAL A 221 8.98 8.84 11.80
N PHE A 222 7.72 9.26 12.00
CA PHE A 222 7.37 10.67 12.09
C PHE A 222 7.16 11.05 13.56
N GLN A 223 7.66 12.24 13.93
CA GLN A 223 7.40 12.81 15.24
C GLN A 223 6.13 13.65 15.21
N ARG A 224 5.27 13.46 16.21
CA ARG A 224 3.96 14.12 16.29
C ARG A 224 4.07 15.63 16.25
N THR A 225 4.89 16.23 17.11
CA THR A 225 4.99 17.70 17.23
C THR A 225 5.37 18.36 15.91
N SER A 226 6.46 17.92 15.27
CA SER A 226 6.90 18.48 14.00
C SER A 226 5.94 18.19 12.85
N THR A 227 5.29 17.01 12.86
CA THR A 227 4.27 16.64 11.87
C THR A 227 3.07 17.57 11.96
N ILE A 228 2.52 17.78 13.16
CA ILE A 228 1.36 18.66 13.37
C ILE A 228 1.69 20.12 13.03
N GLU A 229 2.90 20.60 13.35
CA GLU A 229 3.37 21.93 12.93
C GLU A 229 3.38 22.08 11.41
N LYS A 230 3.98 21.13 10.68
CA LYS A 230 4.03 21.13 9.21
C LYS A 230 2.62 21.07 8.59
N LEU A 231 1.75 20.18 9.09
CA LEU A 231 0.37 20.05 8.60
C LEU A 231 -0.45 21.34 8.78
N ARG A 232 -0.29 22.01 9.94
CA ARG A 232 -0.94 23.29 10.24
C ARG A 232 -0.40 24.44 9.41
N ALA A 233 0.87 24.40 9.00
CA ALA A 233 1.44 25.41 8.13
C ALA A 233 0.86 25.34 6.69
N ILE A 234 0.47 24.15 6.24
CA ILE A 234 -0.14 23.91 4.92
C ILE A 234 -1.66 24.21 4.93
N ASP A 235 -2.34 23.85 6.02
CA ASP A 235 -3.76 24.14 6.30
C ASP A 235 -4.77 23.88 5.16
N THR A 236 -4.74 22.68 4.59
CA THR A 236 -5.79 22.18 3.67
C THR A 236 -6.74 21.24 4.39
N GLU A 237 -7.86 20.89 3.75
CA GLU A 237 -8.77 19.88 4.33
C GLU A 237 -8.06 18.54 4.53
N THR A 238 -7.23 18.14 3.56
CA THR A 238 -6.39 16.94 3.66
C THR A 238 -5.46 17.01 4.86
N THR A 239 -4.73 18.11 5.08
CA THR A 239 -3.79 18.18 6.22
C THR A 239 -4.50 18.23 7.57
N ARG A 240 -5.71 18.78 7.63
CA ARG A 240 -6.57 18.71 8.84
C ARG A 240 -7.06 17.30 9.12
N ILE A 241 -7.41 16.52 8.10
CA ILE A 241 -7.75 15.09 8.25
C ILE A 241 -6.54 14.32 8.78
N LEU A 242 -5.35 14.49 8.16
CA LEU A 242 -4.12 13.85 8.63
C LEU A 242 -3.80 14.22 10.08
N ALA A 243 -3.93 15.50 10.46
CA ALA A 243 -3.67 15.95 11.81
C ALA A 243 -4.66 15.37 12.83
N ARG A 244 -5.95 15.27 12.49
CA ARG A 244 -6.98 14.71 13.36
C ARG A 244 -6.76 13.23 13.60
N ARG A 245 -6.29 12.48 12.59
CA ARG A 245 -6.07 11.04 12.71
C ARG A 245 -5.10 10.68 13.83
N TRP A 246 -4.08 11.52 14.09
CA TRP A 246 -3.17 11.35 15.24
C TRP A 246 -3.89 11.26 16.60
N ASP A 247 -4.99 12.01 16.77
CA ASP A 247 -5.82 11.94 17.98
C ASP A 247 -6.75 10.71 17.94
N GLU A 248 -7.29 10.40 16.77
CA GLU A 248 -8.27 9.32 16.58
C GLU A 248 -7.70 7.92 16.81
N VAL A 249 -6.40 7.71 16.56
CA VAL A 249 -5.74 6.41 16.82
C VAL A 249 -4.92 6.41 18.12
N HIS A 250 -5.09 7.44 18.96
CA HIS A 250 -4.33 7.59 20.20
C HIS A 250 -2.81 7.46 20.01
N ALA A 251 -2.29 7.99 18.90
CA ALA A 251 -0.87 7.94 18.59
C ALA A 251 -0.04 8.66 19.67
N GLY A 252 1.08 8.04 20.06
CA GLY A 252 2.05 8.65 20.97
C GLY A 252 2.85 9.79 20.32
N ASP A 253 4.03 10.06 20.86
CA ASP A 253 4.92 11.11 20.34
C ASP A 253 5.52 10.77 18.96
N ASN A 254 5.51 9.50 18.59
CA ASN A 254 6.05 9.00 17.34
C ASN A 254 5.08 7.99 16.72
N TRP A 255 5.10 7.89 15.40
CA TRP A 255 4.40 6.85 14.65
C TRP A 255 5.32 6.30 13.56
N ASN A 256 5.33 4.98 13.41
CA ASN A 256 6.03 4.34 12.29
C ASN A 256 5.14 4.44 11.07
N MET A 257 5.65 4.98 9.98
CA MET A 257 4.90 5.21 8.75
C MET A 257 5.16 4.05 7.79
N TRP A 258 4.71 2.85 8.15
CA TRP A 258 5.02 1.62 7.44
C TRP A 258 4.49 1.64 6.00
N ASP A 259 3.22 2.02 5.82
CA ASP A 259 2.59 2.09 4.50
C ASP A 259 3.20 3.16 3.61
N LEU A 260 3.51 4.32 4.21
CA LEU A 260 4.17 5.40 3.50
C LEU A 260 5.55 4.96 3.02
N ALA A 261 6.28 4.15 3.81
CA ALA A 261 7.59 3.65 3.40
C ALA A 261 7.49 2.78 2.13
N LEU A 262 6.44 1.96 1.98
CA LEU A 262 6.20 1.21 0.75
C LEU A 262 5.97 2.16 -0.44
N ILE A 263 5.06 3.12 -0.28
CA ILE A 263 4.71 4.05 -1.34
C ILE A 263 5.92 4.90 -1.75
N GLU A 264 6.68 5.44 -0.79
CA GLU A 264 7.89 6.22 -1.11
C GLU A 264 8.99 5.35 -1.74
N ALA A 265 9.09 4.07 -1.41
CA ALA A 265 10.02 3.14 -2.06
C ALA A 265 9.62 2.82 -3.51
N ILE A 266 8.33 2.89 -3.85
CA ILE A 266 7.84 2.74 -5.22
C ILE A 266 8.04 4.04 -6.01
N ILE A 267 7.73 5.20 -5.41
CA ILE A 267 7.84 6.51 -6.06
C ILE A 267 9.31 6.90 -6.28
N ASN A 268 10.17 6.65 -5.28
CA ASN A 268 11.58 7.01 -5.27
C ASN A 268 12.44 5.75 -5.10
N PRO A 269 12.55 4.91 -6.14
CA PRO A 269 13.24 3.62 -6.04
C PRO A 269 14.71 3.76 -5.66
N GLU A 270 15.35 4.91 -5.89
CA GLU A 270 16.72 5.21 -5.47
C GLU A 270 16.87 5.42 -3.95
N LEU A 271 15.77 5.59 -3.22
CA LEU A 271 15.74 5.70 -1.76
C LEU A 271 15.58 4.34 -1.08
N ALA A 272 15.44 3.25 -1.84
CA ALA A 272 15.31 1.91 -1.30
C ALA A 272 16.26 0.92 -2.00
N THR A 273 16.63 -0.15 -1.30
CA THR A 273 17.35 -1.27 -1.90
C THR A 273 16.38 -2.42 -2.08
N LEU A 274 16.32 -2.96 -3.30
CA LEU A 274 15.54 -4.14 -3.63
C LEU A 274 16.47 -5.30 -3.96
N GLU A 275 16.24 -6.45 -3.34
CA GLU A 275 16.99 -7.68 -3.55
C GLU A 275 16.05 -8.85 -3.85
N GLU A 276 16.53 -9.84 -4.59
CA GLU A 276 15.84 -11.11 -4.73
C GLU A 276 16.09 -12.00 -3.50
N GLY A 277 15.03 -12.64 -3.00
CA GLY A 277 15.13 -13.62 -1.92
C GLY A 277 14.11 -14.74 -2.07
N SER A 278 14.20 -15.74 -1.19
CA SER A 278 13.28 -16.86 -1.18
C SER A 278 12.05 -16.55 -0.34
N THR A 279 10.91 -17.12 -0.71
CA THR A 279 9.74 -17.27 0.17
C THR A 279 10.10 -17.96 1.51
N PRO A 280 9.27 -17.79 2.56
CA PRO A 280 9.41 -18.53 3.81
C PRO A 280 9.46 -20.05 3.59
N PRO A 281 10.21 -20.81 4.42
CA PRO A 281 10.40 -22.25 4.22
C PRO A 281 9.12 -23.10 4.21
N GLU A 282 8.06 -22.65 4.87
CA GLU A 282 6.75 -23.29 4.90
C GLU A 282 5.91 -23.02 3.64
N ASN A 283 6.29 -22.04 2.82
CA ASN A 283 5.65 -21.72 1.55
C ASN A 283 6.33 -22.44 0.38
N THR A 284 5.70 -22.37 -0.80
CA THR A 284 6.27 -22.88 -2.05
C THR A 284 7.61 -22.20 -2.32
N PRO A 285 8.72 -22.94 -2.45
CA PRO A 285 10.04 -22.34 -2.67
C PRO A 285 10.11 -21.62 -4.02
N ARG A 286 10.25 -20.30 -3.98
CA ARG A 286 10.40 -19.45 -5.17
C ARG A 286 11.05 -18.12 -4.84
N THR A 287 11.56 -17.47 -5.88
CA THR A 287 12.11 -16.11 -5.78
C THR A 287 11.00 -15.08 -5.68
N ILE A 288 11.16 -14.14 -4.75
CA ILE A 288 10.36 -12.92 -4.58
C ILE A 288 11.31 -11.71 -4.44
N ASN A 289 10.77 -10.51 -4.60
CA ASN A 289 11.52 -9.28 -4.42
C ASN A 289 11.31 -8.73 -3.01
N ILE A 290 12.38 -8.32 -2.35
CA ILE A 290 12.38 -7.88 -0.94
C ILE A 290 13.08 -6.53 -0.86
N TYR A 291 12.41 -5.54 -0.27
CA TYR A 291 13.09 -4.32 0.12
C TYR A 291 13.94 -4.58 1.36
N THR A 292 15.27 -4.41 1.25
CA THR A 292 16.23 -4.70 2.33
C THR A 292 16.73 -3.44 3.04
N HIS A 293 16.49 -2.27 2.46
CA HIS A 293 16.89 -0.99 3.04
C HIS A 293 15.99 0.15 2.55
N ILE A 294 15.81 1.16 3.39
CA ILE A 294 15.19 2.44 3.03
C ILE A 294 15.99 3.62 3.59
N ASN A 295 16.00 4.74 2.85
CA ASN A 295 16.53 6.02 3.32
C ASN A 295 15.42 6.85 3.95
N ALA A 296 15.06 6.51 5.19
CA ALA A 296 13.93 7.12 5.90
C ALA A 296 13.97 8.66 5.96
N PRO A 297 15.08 9.35 6.28
CA PRO A 297 15.11 10.81 6.30
C PRO A 297 14.81 11.45 4.94
N LYS A 298 15.27 10.84 3.84
CA LYS A 298 14.98 11.34 2.49
C LYS A 298 13.55 11.05 2.07
N MET A 299 12.99 9.90 2.45
CA MET A 299 11.57 9.58 2.21
C MET A 299 10.65 10.54 2.94
N GLU A 300 10.95 10.85 4.22
CA GLU A 300 10.21 11.89 4.96
C GLU A 300 10.28 13.24 4.22
N ALA A 301 11.49 13.66 3.81
CA ALA A 301 11.65 14.92 3.10
C ALA A 301 10.86 14.97 1.78
N ALA A 302 10.89 13.88 1.01
CA ALA A 302 10.16 13.75 -0.26
C ALA A 302 8.63 13.83 -0.06
N PHE A 303 8.10 13.18 0.99
CA PHE A 303 6.69 13.29 1.35
C PHE A 303 6.29 14.74 1.63
N TRP A 304 7.06 15.46 2.47
CA TRP A 304 6.74 16.84 2.84
C TRP A 304 6.88 17.81 1.67
N GLU A 305 7.88 17.61 0.80
CA GLU A 305 8.03 18.40 -0.42
C GLU A 305 6.79 18.26 -1.31
N ARG A 306 6.37 17.01 -1.56
CA ARG A 306 5.17 16.72 -2.38
C ARG A 306 3.91 17.30 -1.79
N LEU A 307 3.69 17.11 -0.49
CA LEU A 307 2.50 17.64 0.19
C LEU A 307 2.45 19.17 0.14
N SER A 308 3.59 19.85 0.29
CA SER A 308 3.67 21.32 0.29
C SER A 308 3.36 21.94 -1.08
N GLN A 309 3.57 21.21 -2.18
CA GLN A 309 3.26 21.70 -3.53
C GLN A 309 1.75 21.87 -3.77
N THR A 310 0.89 21.23 -2.96
CA THR A 310 -0.57 21.34 -3.06
C THR A 310 -1.15 22.64 -2.51
N ALA A 311 -0.34 23.45 -1.80
CA ALA A 311 -0.76 24.70 -1.17
C ALA A 311 -0.73 25.92 -2.11
N ASN A 312 -0.25 25.76 -3.36
CA ASN A 312 -0.09 26.84 -4.34
C ASN A 312 -1.11 26.76 -5.47
#